data_AF-A0A2G5BK04-F1
#
_entry.id   AF-A0A2G5BK04-F1
#
_cell.length_a   1.000
_cell.length_b   1.000
_cell.length_c   1.000
_cell.angle_alpha   90.00
_cell.angle_beta   90.00
_cell.angle_gamma   90.00
#
_symmetry.space_group_name_H-M   'P 1'
#
loop_
_entity.id
_entity.type
_entity.pdbx_description
1 polymer ?
#
loop_
_entity_poly.entity_id
_entity_poly.type
_entity_poly.pdbx_seq_one_letter_code
_entity_poly.pdbx_strand_id
1 'polypeptide(L)'
;QGYYERFFSEQTKLGKGLRGSVFSCQHILDGVYLGHYAVKKVAVGNNHQWLKRMLREVKLLESLRHPNVVEYKHSWLEMHQLTTFGPNIPCLFILMEYANGGNLQEYMEPKANK
;
A
#
# COMPACT_ATOMS: atom_id res chain seq x y z
N GLN A 1 -8.60 4.30 17.11
CA GLN A 1 -8.72 4.19 15.65
C GLN A 1 -7.41 4.64 15.01
N GLY A 2 -6.86 3.86 14.08
CA GLY A 2 -5.55 4.13 13.45
C GLY A 2 -5.56 5.34 12.51
N TYR A 3 -4.40 5.80 12.08
CA TYR A 3 -4.26 6.78 11.00
C TYR A 3 -4.91 6.29 9.69
N TYR A 4 -4.68 5.02 9.31
CA TYR A 4 -5.26 4.47 8.08
C TYR A 4 -6.80 4.54 8.06
N GLU A 5 -7.46 3.98 9.08
CA GLU A 5 -8.93 3.94 9.17
C GLU A 5 -9.59 5.31 9.27
N ARG A 6 -8.87 6.33 9.78
CA ARG A 6 -9.40 7.69 9.93
C ARG A 6 -9.33 8.50 8.64
N PHE A 7 -8.26 8.33 7.87
CA PHE A 7 -7.94 9.23 6.75
C PHE A 7 -8.00 8.55 5.39
N PHE A 8 -8.13 7.23 5.33
CA PHE A 8 -8.19 6.49 4.07
C PHE A 8 -9.50 5.73 3.93
N SER A 9 -10.20 6.00 2.84
CA SER A 9 -11.28 5.14 2.37
C SER A 9 -10.68 4.06 1.46
N GLU A 10 -10.52 2.85 1.99
CA GLU A 10 -10.11 1.67 1.22
C GLU A 10 -11.18 1.33 0.18
N GLN A 11 -10.74 1.13 -1.06
CA GLN A 11 -11.57 0.78 -2.20
C GLN A 11 -11.30 -0.68 -2.58
N THR A 12 -10.67 -0.90 -3.73
CA THR A 12 -10.41 -2.24 -4.26
C THR A 12 -9.03 -2.76 -3.87
N LYS A 13 -8.94 -4.07 -3.66
CA LYS A 13 -7.65 -4.76 -3.54
C LYS A 13 -7.00 -4.83 -4.92
N LEU A 14 -5.81 -4.24 -5.06
CA LEU A 14 -5.05 -4.23 -6.30
C LEU A 14 -4.19 -5.48 -6.47
N GLY A 15 -3.77 -6.09 -5.37
CA GLY A 15 -2.96 -7.30 -5.43
C GLY A 15 -2.60 -7.87 -4.07
N LYS A 16 -2.10 -9.11 -4.08
CA LYS A 16 -1.53 -9.80 -2.93
C LYS A 16 -0.15 -10.30 -3.33
N GLY A 17 0.86 -9.93 -2.56
CA GLY A 17 2.21 -10.48 -2.68
C GLY A 17 2.61 -11.27 -1.44
N LEU A 18 3.80 -11.89 -1.49
CA LEU A 18 4.41 -12.62 -0.37
C LEU A 18 4.41 -11.82 0.94
N ARG A 19 4.59 -10.49 0.85
CA ARG A 19 4.80 -9.61 2.01
C ARG A 19 3.56 -8.82 2.41
N GLY A 20 2.39 -9.04 1.79
CA GLY A 20 1.19 -8.31 2.15
C GLY A 20 0.22 -8.05 1.00
N SER A 21 -0.70 -7.12 1.20
CA SER A 21 -1.73 -6.76 0.21
C SER A 21 -1.65 -5.28 -0.12
N VAL A 22 -1.98 -4.94 -1.36
CA VAL A 22 -2.03 -3.56 -1.86
C VAL A 22 -3.47 -3.21 -2.15
N PHE A 23 -3.88 -2.01 -1.74
CA PHE A 23 -5.24 -1.52 -1.90
C PHE A 23 -5.24 -0.14 -2.55
N SER A 24 -6.19 0.08 -3.44
CA SER A 24 -6.60 1.38 -3.95
C SER A 24 -7.31 2.13 -2.82
N CYS A 25 -6.91 3.36 -2.52
CA CYS A 25 -7.44 4.13 -1.39
C CYS A 25 -7.64 5.60 -1.75
N GLN A 26 -8.73 6.20 -1.31
CA GLN A 26 -8.90 7.65 -1.33
C GLN A 26 -8.42 8.24 -0.01
N HIS A 27 -7.54 9.24 -0.05
CA HIS A 27 -7.11 10.00 1.12
C HIS A 27 -8.09 11.15 1.34
N ILE A 28 -8.76 11.16 2.49
CA ILE A 28 -9.81 12.10 2.84
C ILE A 28 -9.53 12.63 4.25
N LEU A 29 -9.55 13.94 4.41
CA LEU A 29 -9.38 14.62 5.71
C LEU A 29 -10.52 15.63 5.89
N ASP A 30 -11.32 15.47 6.94
CA ASP A 30 -12.47 16.35 7.23
C ASP A 30 -13.40 16.58 6.02
N GLY A 31 -13.63 15.53 5.25
CA GLY A 31 -14.45 15.56 4.02
C GLY A 31 -13.73 16.12 2.79
N VAL A 32 -12.52 16.64 2.93
CA VAL A 32 -11.69 17.12 1.81
C VAL A 32 -10.97 15.95 1.16
N TYR A 33 -11.18 15.76 -0.14
CA TYR A 33 -10.45 14.78 -0.94
C TYR A 33 -9.02 15.28 -1.23
N LEU A 34 -8.03 14.54 -0.74
CA LEU A 34 -6.61 14.88 -0.87
C LEU A 34 -5.91 14.10 -1.98
N GLY A 35 -6.49 12.99 -2.46
CA GLY A 35 -5.97 12.25 -3.60
C GLY A 35 -6.31 10.76 -3.62
N HIS A 36 -5.93 10.10 -4.71
CA HIS A 36 -6.05 8.65 -4.92
C HIS A 36 -4.67 8.01 -4.86
N TYR A 37 -4.53 6.99 -4.00
CA TYR A 37 -3.25 6.35 -3.74
C TYR A 37 -3.35 4.83 -3.72
N ALA A 38 -2.20 4.17 -3.84
CA ALA A 38 -2.03 2.77 -3.51
C ALA A 38 -1.42 2.67 -2.10
N VAL A 39 -2.05 1.88 -1.23
CA VAL A 39 -1.53 1.60 0.12
C VAL A 39 -1.19 0.12 0.22
N LYS A 40 0.10 -0.16 0.47
CA LYS A 40 0.57 -1.52 0.75
C LYS A 40 0.59 -1.76 2.25
N LYS A 41 -0.14 -2.77 2.70
CA LYS A 41 -0.18 -3.23 4.09
C LYS A 41 0.71 -4.46 4.25
N VAL A 42 1.67 -4.39 5.16
CA VAL A 42 2.69 -5.42 5.38
C VAL A 42 2.69 -5.83 6.84
N ALA A 43 2.33 -7.09 7.13
CA ALA A 43 2.33 -7.63 8.49
C ALA A 43 3.76 -7.71 9.01
N VAL A 44 4.05 -7.10 10.16
CA VAL A 44 5.40 -7.10 10.74
C VAL A 44 5.64 -8.28 11.67
N GLY A 45 4.60 -8.69 12.40
CA GLY A 45 4.72 -9.67 13.48
C GLY A 45 5.74 -9.22 14.53
N ASN A 46 6.37 -10.19 15.22
CA ASN A 46 7.29 -9.93 16.32
C ASN A 46 8.78 -10.00 15.91
N ASN A 47 9.09 -9.98 14.61
CA ASN A 47 10.46 -10.15 14.12
C ASN A 47 11.15 -8.80 13.88
N HIS A 48 11.92 -8.36 14.87
CA HIS A 48 12.65 -7.08 14.81
C HIS A 48 13.68 -7.00 13.66
N GLN A 49 14.35 -8.12 13.32
CA GLN A 49 15.30 -8.13 12.20
C GLN A 49 14.59 -7.95 10.86
N TRP A 50 13.44 -8.58 10.70
CA TRP A 50 12.60 -8.43 9.52
C TRP A 50 12.09 -6.98 9.39
N LEU A 51 11.65 -6.37 10.49
CA LEU A 51 11.24 -4.96 10.49
C LEU A 51 12.38 -4.04 10.05
N LYS A 52 13.59 -4.24 10.60
CA LYS A 52 14.79 -3.50 10.19
C LYS A 52 15.07 -3.63 8.70
N ARG A 53 14.89 -4.82 8.11
CA ARG A 53 15.06 -5.02 6.65
C ARG A 53 14.00 -4.24 5.87
N MET A 54 12.73 -4.30 6.28
CA MET A 54 11.65 -3.54 5.64
C MET A 54 11.88 -2.03 5.69
N LEU A 55 12.35 -1.49 6.82
CA LEU A 55 12.65 -0.07 6.95
C LEU A 55 13.79 0.39 6.03
N ARG A 56 14.79 -0.47 5.79
CA ARG A 56 15.84 -0.19 4.79
C ARG A 56 15.28 -0.14 3.37
N GLU A 57 14.37 -1.05 3.02
CA GLU A 57 13.69 -1.03 1.72
C GLU A 57 12.87 0.25 1.54
N VAL A 58 12.12 0.66 2.58
CA VAL A 58 11.40 1.95 2.59
C VAL A 58 12.35 3.12 2.38
N LYS A 59 13.49 3.13 3.07
CA LYS A 59 14.47 4.22 2.94
C LYS A 59 15.06 4.30 1.53
N LEU A 60 15.27 3.14 0.88
CA LEU A 60 15.67 3.08 -0.52
C LEU A 60 14.58 3.66 -1.43
N LEU A 61 13.32 3.25 -1.24
CA LEU A 61 12.18 3.76 -2.03
C LEU A 61 12.04 5.28 -1.94
N GLU A 62 12.26 5.85 -0.76
CA GLU A 62 12.21 7.31 -0.55
C GLU A 62 13.23 8.07 -1.42
N SER A 63 14.37 7.45 -1.74
CA SER A 63 15.42 8.05 -2.57
C SER A 63 15.17 7.92 -4.07
N LEU A 64 14.21 7.09 -4.50
CA LEU A 64 13.90 6.85 -5.90
C LEU A 64 12.87 7.87 -6.40
N ARG A 65 13.33 8.86 -7.18
CA ARG A 65 12.46 9.84 -7.85
C ARG A 65 12.76 9.87 -9.34
N HIS A 66 11.87 9.29 -10.14
CA HIS A 66 12.01 9.22 -11.59
C HIS A 66 10.62 9.10 -12.24
N PRO A 67 10.35 9.72 -13.40
CA PRO A 67 9.02 9.71 -14.05
C PRO A 67 8.48 8.31 -14.42
N ASN A 68 9.34 7.30 -14.49
CA ASN A 68 8.96 5.91 -14.79
C ASN A 68 9.02 4.98 -13.57
N VAL A 69 9.09 5.55 -12.36
CA VAL A 69 9.07 4.80 -11.10
C VAL A 69 7.90 5.33 -10.28
N VAL A 70 7.04 4.42 -9.80
CA VAL A 70 5.90 4.78 -8.96
C VAL A 70 6.38 5.56 -7.74
N GLU A 71 5.84 6.75 -7.56
CA GLU A 71 6.34 7.66 -6.53
C GLU A 71 6.00 7.16 -5.13
N TYR A 72 7.02 7.07 -4.27
CA TYR A 72 6.83 6.89 -2.83
C TYR A 72 6.39 8.21 -2.18
N LYS A 73 5.37 8.14 -1.31
CA LYS A 73 4.88 9.32 -0.57
C LYS A 73 5.33 9.29 0.90
N HIS A 74 4.93 8.25 1.63
CA HIS A 74 5.25 8.10 3.05
C HIS A 74 4.98 6.67 3.55
N SER A 75 5.47 6.30 4.74
CA SER A 75 5.15 5.04 5.40
C SER A 75 5.08 5.20 6.93
N TRP A 76 4.19 4.46 7.58
CA TRP A 76 4.02 4.47 9.03
C TRP A 76 3.75 3.07 9.58
N LEU A 77 3.96 2.91 10.89
CA LEU A 77 3.61 1.70 11.64
C LEU A 77 2.38 1.97 12.49
N GLU A 78 1.43 1.04 12.48
CA GLU A 78 0.33 1.02 13.45
C GLU A 78 -0.22 -0.39 13.65
N MET A 79 -0.96 -0.57 14.74
CA MET A 79 -1.69 -1.81 14.99
C MET A 79 -2.90 -1.87 14.05
N HIS A 80 -3.02 -2.93 13.26
CA HIS A 80 -4.17 -3.15 12.38
C HIS A 80 -4.58 -4.62 12.32
N GLN A 81 -5.88 -4.84 12.11
CA GLN A 81 -6.48 -6.16 11.94
C GLN A 81 -6.57 -6.47 10.43
N LEU A 82 -5.67 -7.31 9.91
CA LEU A 82 -5.61 -7.59 8.46
C LEU A 82 -6.73 -8.50 7.93
N THR A 83 -7.45 -9.19 8.82
CA THR A 83 -8.57 -10.07 8.48
C THR A 83 -9.65 -9.95 9.54
N THR A 84 -10.92 -10.19 9.20
CA THR A 84 -12.08 -10.04 10.10
C THR A 84 -11.94 -10.78 11.43
N PHE A 85 -11.26 -11.94 11.42
CA PHE A 85 -11.05 -12.79 12.59
C PHE A 85 -9.58 -12.84 13.04
N GLY A 86 -8.72 -12.01 12.46
CA GLY A 86 -7.30 -11.95 12.79
C GLY A 86 -7.03 -11.18 14.08
N PRO A 87 -5.88 -11.40 14.72
CA PRO A 87 -5.45 -10.53 15.81
C PRO A 87 -5.09 -9.14 15.31
N ASN A 88 -5.18 -8.15 16.19
CA ASN A 88 -4.61 -6.84 15.95
C ASN A 88 -3.07 -6.93 16.08
N ILE A 89 -2.33 -6.64 15.02
CA ILE A 89 -0.87 -6.81 14.96
C ILE A 89 -0.18 -5.58 14.37
N PRO A 90 1.12 -5.35 14.66
CA PRO A 90 1.86 -4.29 14.02
C PRO A 90 1.91 -4.50 12.51
N CYS A 91 1.49 -3.47 11.77
CA CYS A 91 1.48 -3.43 10.32
C CYS A 91 2.25 -2.19 9.84
N LEU A 92 3.10 -2.39 8.83
CA LEU A 92 3.73 -1.32 8.08
C LEU A 92 2.82 -0.96 6.91
N PHE A 93 2.47 0.31 6.82
CA PHE A 93 1.71 0.88 5.71
C PHE A 93 2.67 1.69 4.86
N ILE A 94 2.62 1.49 3.54
CA ILE A 94 3.43 2.22 2.57
C ILE A 94 2.47 2.88 1.58
N LEU A 95 2.45 4.21 1.59
CA LEU A 95 1.65 5.05 0.69
C LEU A 95 2.46 5.36 -0.57
N MET A 96 1.89 4.98 -1.70
CA MET A 96 2.47 5.14 -3.02
C MET A 96 1.48 5.86 -3.94
N GLU A 97 1.99 6.49 -4.98
CA GLU A 97 1.19 6.91 -6.13
C GLU A 97 0.36 5.73 -6.68
N TYR A 98 -0.86 6.02 -7.11
CA TYR A 98 -1.72 5.04 -7.76
C TYR A 98 -1.46 5.02 -9.28
N ALA A 99 -0.90 3.93 -9.79
CA ALA A 99 -0.79 3.70 -11.22
C ALA A 99 -2.11 3.11 -11.77
N ASN A 100 -2.80 3.87 -12.61
CA ASN A 100 -4.12 3.54 -13.14
C ASN A 100 -4.10 2.83 -14.51
N GLY A 101 -2.93 2.63 -15.11
CA GLY A 101 -2.78 2.03 -16.44
C GLY A 101 -2.89 0.50 -16.51
N GLY A 102 -3.18 -0.17 -15.40
CA GLY A 102 -3.08 -1.63 -15.30
C GLY A 102 -1.62 -2.10 -15.24
N ASN A 103 -1.40 -3.40 -15.44
CA ASN A 103 -0.05 -3.95 -15.52
C ASN A 103 0.31 -4.34 -16.96
N LEU A 104 1.62 -4.45 -17.24
CA LEU A 104 2.11 -4.75 -18.58
C LEU A 104 1.65 -6.12 -19.10
N GLN A 105 1.46 -7.10 -18.21
CA GLN A 105 1.01 -8.42 -18.60
C GLN A 105 -0.40 -8.36 -19.21
N GLU A 106 -1.33 -7.68 -18.55
CA GLU A 106 -2.69 -7.44 -19.06
C GLU A 106 -2.69 -6.69 -20.39
N TYR A 107 -1.73 -5.77 -20.59
CA TYR A 107 -1.58 -5.05 -21.85
C TYR A 107 -1.08 -5.95 -22.99
N MET A 108 -0.24 -6.94 -22.68
CA MET A 108 0.30 -7.89 -23.65
C MET A 108 -0.66 -9.03 -23.99
N GLU A 109 -1.64 -9.31 -23.13
CA GLU A 109 -2.65 -10.33 -23.38
C GLU A 109 -3.55 -9.88 -24.55
N PRO A 110 -3.77 -10.74 -25.57
CA PRO A 110 -4.63 -10.41 -26.68
C PRO A 110 -6.04 -10.14 -26.16
N LYS A 111 -6.58 -8.94 -26.45
CA LYS A 111 -7.95 -8.59 -26.08
C LYS A 111 -8.89 -9.62 -26.70
N ALA A 112 -9.42 -10.53 -25.88
CA ALA A 112 -10.52 -11.36 -26.31
C ALA A 112 -11.67 -10.43 -26.71
N ASN A 113 -12.07 -10.48 -27.98
CA ASN A 113 -13.19 -9.71 -28.50
C ASN A 113 -14.40 -9.94 -27.58
N LYS A 114 -14.86 -8.88 -26.92
CA LYS A 114 -16.21 -8.82 -26.36
C LYS A 114 -17.21 -8.61 -27.47
#